data_AF-T0USE5-F1
#
_entry.id   AF-T0USE5-F1
#
_cell.length_a   1.000
_cell.length_b   1.000
_cell.length_c   1.000
_cell.angle_alpha   90.00
_cell.angle_beta   90.00
_cell.angle_gamma   90.00
#
_symmetry.space_group_name_H-M   'P 1'
#
loop_
_entity.id
_entity.type
_entity.pdbx_description
1 polymer ?
#
loop_
_entity_poly.entity_id
_entity_poly.type
_entity_poly.pdbx_seq_one_letter_code
_entity_poly.pdbx_strand_id
1 'polypeptide(L)' 'MDIEKQRGISVTSSVMQFDYAGKRVNILDTPGHEDFSEDTYRTLMAVDAAVMVVDSAKGIEAQTKNFLKL' A
#
# COMPACT_ATOMS: atom_id res chain seq x y z
N MET A 1 -9.90 13.01 1.69
CA MET A 1 -9.15 14.27 1.51
C MET A 1 -9.07 15.13 2.79
N ASP A 2 -10.14 15.73 3.31
CA ASP A 2 -10.03 16.59 4.52
C ASP A 2 -9.73 15.80 5.81
N ILE A 3 -10.30 14.60 5.97
CA ILE A 3 -10.08 13.72 7.12
C ILE A 3 -8.64 13.15 7.14
N GLU A 4 -8.08 12.82 5.98
CA GLU A 4 -6.70 12.32 5.84
C GLU A 4 -5.68 13.42 6.18
N LYS A 5 -5.91 14.65 5.70
CA LYS A 5 -5.08 15.80 6.05
C LYS A 5 -5.13 16.15 7.53
N GLN A 6 -6.29 15.97 8.18
CA GLN A 6 -6.43 16.24 9.62
C GLN A 6 -5.77 15.18 10.51
N ARG A 7 -5.74 13.92 10.07
CA ARG A 7 -5.18 12.80 10.86
C ARG A 7 -3.76 12.41 10.46
N GLY A 8 -3.25 12.89 9.33
CA GLY A 8 -1.91 12.55 8.83
C GLY A 8 -1.78 11.09 8.38
N ILE A 9 -2.90 10.40 8.15
CA ILE A 9 -2.95 8.99 7.75
C ILE A 9 -3.73 8.85 6.44
N SER A 10 -3.27 7.96 5.55
CA SER A 10 -4.00 7.59 4.33
C SER A 10 -5.15 6.66 4.73
N VAL A 11 -6.39 7.06 4.46
CA VAL A 11 -7.62 6.37 4.92
C VAL A 11 -8.26 5.58 3.79
N THR A 12 -7.97 5.88 2.53
CA THR A 12 -8.58 5.23 1.36
C THR A 12 -7.55 4.68 0.39
N SER A 13 -7.80 3.47 -0.13
CA SER A 13 -7.00 2.88 -1.20
C SER A 13 -7.18 3.69 -2.48
N SER A 14 -6.13 4.42 -2.87
CA SER A 14 -6.12 5.20 -4.10
C SER A 14 -5.56 4.34 -5.23
N VAL A 15 -6.32 4.20 -6.31
CA VAL A 15 -5.84 3.55 -7.53
C VAL A 15 -5.29 4.62 -8.48
N MET A 16 -4.04 4.46 -8.89
CA MET A 16 -3.39 5.30 -9.89
C MET A 16 -3.06 4.48 -11.13
N GLN A 17 -3.32 5.03 -12.31
CA GLN A 17 -3.04 4.39 -13.58
C GLN A 17 -2.23 5.33 -14.47
N PHE A 18 -1.16 4.82 -15.07
CA PHE A 18 -0.34 5.56 -16.03
C PHE A 18 0.32 4.64 -17.05
N ASP A 19 0.74 5.19 -18.18
CA ASP A 19 1.47 4.46 -19.21
C ASP A 19 2.99 4.67 -19.02
N TYR A 20 3.75 3.57 -18.98
CA TYR A 20 5.20 3.58 -18.82
C TYR A 20 5.84 2.53 -19.72
N ALA A 21 6.82 2.92 -20.53
CA ALA A 21 7.55 2.04 -21.45
C ALA A 21 6.63 1.16 -22.32
N GLY A 22 5.53 1.73 -22.83
CA GLY A 22 4.55 1.02 -23.65
C GLY A 22 3.64 0.05 -22.89
N LYS A 23 3.68 0.06 -21.55
CA LYS A 23 2.83 -0.76 -20.68
C LYS A 23 1.90 0.12 -19.87
N ARG A 24 0.68 -0.37 -19.62
CA ARG A 24 -0.25 0.25 -18.69
C ARG A 24 0.02 -0.27 -17.29
N VAL A 25 0.42 0.63 -16.39
CA VAL A 25 0.76 0.30 -15.00
C VAL A 25 -0.36 0.81 -14.10
N ASN A 26 -0.87 -0.09 -13.25
CA ASN A 26 -1.82 0.22 -12.19
C ASN A 26 -1.09 0.09 -10.86
N ILE A 27 -1.10 1.16 -10.06
CA ILE A 27 -0.61 1.18 -8.69
C ILE A 27 -1.82 1.30 -7.78
N LEU A 28 -1.94 0.36 -6.85
CA LEU A 28 -2.93 0.40 -5.79
C LEU A 28 -2.21 0.80 -4.50
N ASP A 29 -2.60 1.92 -3.91
CA ASP A 29 -2.06 2.36 -2.63
C ASP A 29 -2.75 1.57 -1.49
N THR A 30 -1.95 0.94 -0.64
CA THR A 30 -2.42 0.21 0.53
C THR A 30 -2.27 1.09 1.77
N PRO A 31 -3.35 1.46 2.48
CA PRO A 31 -3.24 2.24 3.70
C PRO A 31 -2.42 1.49 4.76
N GLY A 32 -1.29 2.06 5.16
CA GLY A 32 -0.30 1.40 6.02
C GLY A 32 -0.59 1.45 7.53
N HIS A 33 -1.75 1.96 7.97
CA HIS A 33 -2.07 2.01 9.40
C HIS A 33 -2.61 0.65 9.87
N GLU A 34 -2.20 0.17 11.05
CA GLU A 34 -2.57 -1.16 11.60
C GLU A 34 -4.09 -1.42 11.59
N ASP A 35 -4.88 -0.36 11.67
CA ASP A 35 -6.35 -0.41 11.70
C ASP A 35 -6.99 -0.76 10.33
N PHE A 36 -6.25 -0.75 9.22
CA PHE A 36 -6.79 -0.94 7.85
C PHE A 36 -6.45 -2.30 7.24
N SER A 37 -6.32 -3.32 8.09
CA SER A 37 -5.87 -4.65 7.68
C SER A 37 -6.75 -5.30 6.59
N GLU A 38 -8.08 -5.31 6.71
CA GLU A 38 -8.95 -6.03 5.78
C GLU A 38 -8.97 -5.45 4.35
N ASP A 39 -9.13 -4.13 4.22
CA ASP A 39 -9.12 -3.47 2.91
C ASP A 39 -7.75 -3.59 2.23
N THR A 40 -6.67 -3.59 3.03
CA THR A 40 -5.32 -3.84 2.53
C THR A 40 -5.17 -5.26 1.98
N TYR A 41 -5.63 -6.28 2.70
CA TYR A 41 -5.58 -7.66 2.22
C TYR A 41 -6.40 -7.84 0.93
N ARG A 42 -7.60 -7.26 0.85
CA ARG A 42 -8.43 -7.31 -0.38
C ARG A 42 -7.75 -6.63 -1.57
N THR A 43 -7.06 -5.51 -1.33
CA THR A 43 -6.27 -4.80 -2.34
C THR A 43 -5.12 -5.67 -2.84
N LEU A 44 -4.42 -6.37 -1.94
CA LEU A 44 -3.34 -7.28 -2.30
C LEU A 44 -3.83 -8.51 -3.10
N MET A 45 -5.06 -8.98 -2.88
CA MET A 45 -5.65 -10.04 -3.70
C MET A 45 -6.00 -9.59 -5.13
N ALA A 46 -6.06 -8.29 -5.40
CA ALA A 46 -6.43 -7.74 -6.70
C ALA A 46 -5.21 -7.43 -7.60
N VAL A 47 -3.99 -7.67 -7.13
CA VAL A 47 -2.74 -7.34 -7.84
C VAL A 47 -1.91 -8.58 -8.14
N ASP A 48 -1.23 -8.58 -9.29
CA ASP A 48 -0.36 -9.68 -9.70
C ASP A 48 1.01 -9.64 -8.99
N ALA A 49 1.42 -8.47 -8.50
CA ALA A 49 2.70 -8.25 -7.85
C ALA A 49 2.61 -7.13 -6.81
N ALA A 50 3.47 -7.20 -5.79
CA ALA A 50 3.62 -6.17 -4.76
C ALA A 50 5.04 -5.60 -4.77
N VAL A 51 5.15 -4.29 -4.49
CA VAL A 51 6.44 -3.61 -4.28
C VAL A 51 6.47 -3.16 -2.82
N MET A 52 7.40 -3.73 -2.05
CA MET A 52 7.56 -3.39 -0.63
C MET A 52 8.66 -2.36 -0.45
N VAL A 53 8.34 -1.25 0.22
CA VAL A 53 9.31 -0.20 0.57
C VAL A 53 9.73 -0.39 2.03
N VAL A 54 11.04 -0.37 2.29
CA VAL A 54 11.61 -0.55 3.62
C VAL A 54 12.49 0.63 3.95
N ASP A 55 12.31 1.19 5.15
CA ASP A 55 13.20 2.21 5.68
C ASP A 55 14.55 1.58 6.04
N SER A 56 15.62 2.06 5.39
CA SER A 56 16.99 1.55 5.60
C SER A 56 17.50 1.73 7.03
N ALA A 57 17.03 2.74 7.77
CA ALA A 57 17.47 3.00 9.13
C ALA A 57 16.76 2.10 10.16
N LYS A 58 15.51 1.71 9.89
CA LYS A 58 14.69 0.87 10.78
C LYS A 58 14.74 -0.61 10.42
N GLY A 59 15.03 -0.93 9.16
CA GLY A 59 15.03 -2.30 8.66
C GLY A 59 13.62 -2.89 8.62
N ILE A 60 13.53 -4.21 8.81
CA ILE A 60 12.26 -4.96 8.73
C ILE A 60 11.47 -4.82 10.03
N GLU A 61 10.36 -4.09 9.95
CA GLU A 61 9.44 -3.90 11.08
C GLU A 61 8.40 -5.02 11.16
N ALA A 62 7.62 -5.07 12.25
CA ALA A 62 6.62 -6.12 12.49
C ALA A 62 5.57 -6.20 11.37
N GLN A 63 5.10 -5.04 10.91
CA GLN A 63 4.12 -4.95 9.83
C GLN A 63 4.69 -5.40 8.48
N THR A 64 5.96 -5.07 8.19
CA THR A 64 6.69 -5.56 7.01
C THR A 64 6.72 -7.09 6.97
N LYS A 65 6.92 -7.75 8.12
CA LYS A 65 6.87 -9.23 8.20
C LYS A 65 5.48 -9.80 7.97
N ASN A 66 4.43 -9.07 8.35
CA ASN A 66 3.06 -9.53 8.16
C ASN A 66 2.68 -9.55 6.68
N PHE A 67 3.05 -8.52 5.92
CA PHE A 67 2.80 -8.47 4.47
C PHE A 67 3.61 -9.51 3.68
N LEU A 68 4.83 -9.84 4.13
CA LEU A 68 5.66 -10.89 3.51
C LEU A 68 5.14 -12.32 3.69
N LYS A 69 4.21 -12.56 4.63
CA LYS A 69 3.68 -13.89 4.95
C LYS A 69 2.40 -14.24 4.20
N LEU A 70 1.84 -13.29 3.45
CA LEU A 70 0.75 -13.55 2.50
C LEU A 70 1.25 -14.35 1.31
#